data_AF-A0A0F9GPZ0-F1
#
_entry.id   AF-A0A0F9GPZ0-F1
#
_cell.length_a   1.000
_cell.length_b   1.000
_cell.length_c   1.000
_cell.angle_alpha   90.00
_cell.angle_beta   90.00
_cell.angle_gamma   90.00
#
_symmetry.space_group_name_H-M   'P 1'
#
loop_
_entity.id
_entity.type
_entity.pdbx_description
1 polymer ?
#
loop_
_entity_poly.entity_id
_entity_poly.type
_entity_poly.pdbx_seq_one_letter_code
_entity_poly.pdbx_strand_id
1 'polypeptide(L)' 'MGIPEWLEGMLKSGRYRSLRHMGRELHISPQDLSRWLNRQRTPSAPSCIRLAEATDTPVQDVLKMAHGGEALE' A
#
# COMPACT_ATOMS: atom_id res chain seq x y z
N MET A 1 0.37 6.69 10.33
CA MET A 1 -0.45 5.62 9.72
C MET A 1 0.45 4.82 8.81
N GLY A 2 0.49 3.49 8.95
CA GLY A 2 1.29 2.63 8.08
C GLY A 2 0.55 2.17 6.82
N ILE A 3 1.30 1.62 5.84
CA ILE A 3 0.72 0.94 4.67
C ILE A 3 -0.36 -0.11 5.02
N PRO A 4 -0.20 -1.01 6.01
CA PRO A 4 -1.25 -1.98 6.34
C PRO A 4 -2.57 -1.33 6.75
N GLU A 5 -2.52 -0.31 7.63
CA GLU A 5 -3.73 0.40 8.07
C GLU A 5 -4.38 1.17 6.90
N TRP A 6 -3.56 1.74 6.02
CA TRP A 6 -4.05 2.47 4.86
C TRP A 6 -4.72 1.55 3.84
N LEU A 7 -4.11 0.39 3.54
CA LEU A 7 -4.71 -0.63 2.67
C LEU A 7 -6.02 -1.18 3.26
N GLU A 8 -6.04 -1.43 4.57
CA GLU A 8 -7.24 -1.88 5.27
C GLU A 8 -8.36 -0.83 5.22
N GLY A 9 -8.01 0.45 5.39
CA GLY A 9 -8.94 1.57 5.25
C GLY A 9 -9.57 1.65 3.86
N MET A 10 -8.79 1.41 2.81
CA MET A 10 -9.29 1.37 1.43
C MET A 10 -10.26 0.21 1.18
N LEU A 11 -10.03 -0.96 1.79
CA LEU A 11 -10.96 -2.09 1.73
C LEU A 11 -12.25 -1.79 2.50
N LYS A 12 -12.14 -1.23 3.71
CA LYS A 12 -13.28 -0.87 4.56
C LYS A 12 -14.14 0.25 3.96
N SER A 13 -13.53 1.17 3.23
CA SER A 13 -14.24 2.24 2.50
C SER A 13 -15.16 1.70 1.39
N GLY A 14 -15.03 0.42 1.01
CA GLY A 14 -15.78 -0.16 -0.10
C GLY A 14 -15.26 0.25 -1.48
N ARG A 15 -14.16 1.03 -1.55
CA ARG A 15 -13.51 1.43 -2.81
C ARG A 15 -13.06 0.22 -3.63
N TYR A 16 -12.68 -0.87 -2.96
CA TYR A 16 -12.35 -2.14 -3.59
C TYR A 16 -13.20 -3.27 -3.02
N ARG A 17 -13.84 -4.06 -3.90
CA ARG A 17 -14.69 -5.20 -3.49
C ARG A 17 -13.93 -6.35 -2.84
N SER A 18 -12.63 -6.48 -3.10
CA SER A 18 -11.78 -7.55 -2.57
C SER A 18 -10.31 -7.21 -2.75
N LEU A 19 -9.44 -7.93 -2.03
CA LEU A 19 -7.98 -7.90 -2.22
C LEU A 19 -7.56 -8.19 -3.66
N ARG A 20 -8.26 -9.10 -4.35
CA ARG A 20 -8.01 -9.42 -5.77
C ARG A 20 -8.37 -8.24 -6.66
N HIS A 21 -9.51 -7.59 -6.41
CA HIS A 21 -9.91 -6.40 -7.15
C HIS A 21 -8.91 -5.26 -6.94
N MET A 22 -8.55 -5.00 -5.68
CA MET A 22 -7.55 -4.01 -5.30
C MET A 22 -6.20 -4.27 -5.97
N GLY A 23 -5.71 -5.51 -5.97
CA GLY A 23 -4.45 -5.85 -6.65
C GLY A 23 -4.50 -5.60 -8.16
N ARG A 24 -5.63 -5.86 -8.79
CA ARG A 24 -5.81 -5.57 -10.22
C ARG A 24 -5.78 -4.07 -10.50
N GLU A 25 -6.50 -3.27 -9.72
CA GLU A 25 -6.57 -1.81 -9.90
C GLU A 25 -5.24 -1.12 -9.55
N LEU A 26 -4.51 -1.63 -8.55
CA LEU A 26 -3.21 -1.08 -8.12
C LEU A 26 -2.03 -1.68 -8.89
N HIS A 27 -2.26 -2.59 -9.84
CA HIS A 27 -1.22 -3.33 -10.56
C HIS A 27 -0.20 -4.02 -9.62
N ILE A 28 -0.69 -4.56 -8.50
CA ILE A 28 0.07 -5.25 -7.47
C ILE A 28 -0.50 -6.65 -7.25
N SER A 29 0.37 -7.64 -7.12
CA SER A 29 -0.06 -9.01 -6.84
C SER A 29 -0.86 -9.08 -5.54
N PRO A 30 -2.02 -9.77 -5.51
CA PRO A 30 -2.82 -9.93 -4.30
C PRO A 30 -2.05 -10.64 -3.17
N GLN A 31 -1.04 -11.44 -3.52
CA GLN A 31 -0.12 -12.03 -2.54
C GLN A 31 0.75 -10.99 -1.84
N ASP A 32 1.29 -10.01 -2.58
CA ASP A 32 2.09 -8.93 -1.97
C ASP A 32 1.21 -8.03 -1.10
N LEU A 33 0.01 -7.67 -1.57
CA LEU A 33 -0.96 -6.92 -0.75
C LEU A 33 -1.30 -7.67 0.54
N SER A 34 -1.52 -8.99 0.48
CA SER A 34 -1.78 -9.82 1.65
C SER A 34 -0.58 -9.82 2.62
N ARG A 35 0.65 -9.94 2.10
CA ARG A 35 1.87 -9.86 2.92
C ARG A 35 2.02 -8.50 3.60
N TRP A 36 1.68 -7.41 2.91
CA TRP A 36 1.75 -6.05 3.47
C TRP A 36 0.69 -5.84 4.55
N LEU A 37 -0.56 -6.27 4.32
CA LEU A 37 -1.64 -6.22 5.30
C LEU A 37 -1.31 -7.00 6.57
N ASN A 38 -0.70 -8.19 6.42
CA ASN A 38 -0.29 -9.03 7.55
C ASN A 38 1.05 -8.61 8.17
N ARG A 39 1.63 -7.46 7.77
CA ARG A 39 2.93 -6.96 8.22
C ARG A 39 4.10 -7.94 8.04
N GLN A 40 3.94 -8.92 7.14
CA GLN A 40 4.97 -9.93 6.84
C GLN A 40 6.08 -9.38 5.94
N ARG A 41 5.77 -8.32 5.18
CA ARG A 41 6.71 -7.68 4.26
C ARG A 41 6.36 -6.20 4.13
N THR A 42 7.37 -5.34 4.04
CA THR A 42 7.19 -3.93 3.65
C THR A 42 7.24 -3.79 2.12
N PRO A 43 6.43 -2.90 1.51
CA PRO A 43 6.51 -2.64 0.09
C PRO A 43 7.89 -2.05 -0.25
N SER A 44 8.48 -2.51 -1.35
CA SER A 44 9.72 -1.94 -1.86
C SER A 44 9.46 -0.58 -2.53
N ALA A 45 10.49 0.26 -2.68
CA ALA A 45 10.40 1.54 -3.39
C ALA A 45 9.62 1.50 -4.73
N PRO A 46 9.86 0.54 -5.65
CA PRO A 46 9.06 0.45 -6.89
C PRO A 46 7.58 0.15 -6.64
N SER A 47 7.24 -0.60 -5.60
CA SER A 47 5.86 -0.87 -5.21
C SER A 47 5.19 0.38 -4.62
N CYS A 48 5.93 1.18 -3.86
CA CYS A 48 5.44 2.46 -3.34
C CYS A 48 5.16 3.46 -4.47
N ILE A 49 5.98 3.50 -5.52
CA ILE A 49 5.73 4.31 -6.71
C ILE A 49 4.42 3.90 -7.39
N ARG A 50 4.20 2.59 -7.61
CA ARG A 50 2.95 2.10 -8.21
C ARG A 50 1.72 2.42 -7.35
N LEU A 51 1.83 2.28 -6.03
CA LEU A 51 0.77 2.67 -5.10
C LEU A 51 0.46 4.16 -5.23
N ALA A 52 1.49 5.01 -5.26
CA ALA A 52 1.37 6.45 -5.40
C ALA A 52 0.61 6.83 -6.68
N GLU A 53 1.03 6.28 -7.82
CA GLU A 53 0.39 6.52 -9.11
C GLU A 53 -1.07 6.04 -9.15
N ALA A 54 -1.36 4.85 -8.61
CA ALA A 54 -2.70 4.27 -8.67
C ALA A 54 -3.69 4.88 -7.67
N THR A 55 -3.19 5.53 -6.62
CA THR A 55 -4.03 6.14 -5.57
C THR A 55 -4.06 7.66 -5.64
N ASP A 56 -3.39 8.27 -6.62
CA ASP A 56 -3.18 9.72 -6.73
C ASP A 56 -2.60 10.30 -5.43
N THR A 57 -1.74 9.53 -4.76
CA THR A 57 -1.13 9.90 -3.49
C THR A 57 0.34 10.20 -3.73
N PRO A 58 0.91 11.29 -3.18
CA PRO A 58 2.31 11.60 -3.39
C PRO A 58 3.22 10.47 -2.90
N VAL A 59 4.17 10.06 -3.75
CA VAL A 59 5.07 8.92 -3.47
C VAL A 59 5.85 9.08 -2.16
N GLN A 60 6.19 10.32 -1.79
CA GLN A 60 6.87 10.61 -0.54
C GLN A 60 6.02 10.23 0.69
N ASP A 61 4.70 10.41 0.59
CA ASP A 61 3.77 10.06 1.65
C ASP A 61 3.62 8.54 1.75
N VAL A 62 3.51 7.86 0.60
CA VAL A 62 3.49 6.39 0.54
C VAL A 62 4.79 5.79 1.08
N LEU A 63 5.95 6.37 0.76
CA LEU A 63 7.24 5.95 1.30
C LEU A 63 7.32 6.18 2.82
N LYS A 64 6.85 7.33 3.32
CA LYS A 64 6.75 7.60 4.76
C LYS A 64 5.85 6.58 5.46
N MET A 65 4.73 6.20 4.85
CA MET A 65 3.84 5.16 5.37
C MET A 65 4.48 3.76 5.34
N ALA A 66 5.35 3.48 4.37
CA ALA A 66 6.00 2.18 4.18
C ALA A 66 7.20 1.97 5.11
N HIS A 67 8.00 3.02 5.30
CA HIS A 67 9.22 3.02 6.12
C HIS A 67 9.01 3.66 7.50
N GLY A 68 7.78 4.07 7.80
CA GLY A 68 7.37 4.43 9.15
C GLY A 68 8.01 5.70 9.67
N GLY A 69 7.98 6.83 8.94
CA GLY A 69 8.27 8.15 9.51
C GLY A 69 9.64 8.38 10.16
N GLU A 70 10.50 7.37 10.25
CA GLU A 70 11.92 7.53 10.50
C GLU A 70 12.51 7.98 9.17
N ALA A 71 12.57 9.30 9.03
CA ALA A 71 13.70 9.90 8.36
C ALA A 71 14.94 9.12 8.81
N LEU A 72 15.68 8.60 7.84
CA LEU A 72 17.06 8.19 8.05
C LEU A 72 17.76 9.35 8.77
N GLU A 73 17.97 9.24 10.07
CA GLU A 73 18.99 9.99 10.80
C GLU A 73 20.38 9.44 10.45
#